data_AF-A0A0V0PX27-F1
#
_entry.id   AF-A0A0V0PX27-F1
#
_cell.length_a   1.000
_cell.length_b   1.000
_cell.length_c   1.000
_cell.angle_alpha   90.00
_cell.angle_beta   90.00
_cell.angle_gamma   90.00
#
_symmetry.space_group_name_H-M   'P 1'
#
loop_
_entity.id
_entity.type
_entity.pdbx_description
1 polymer ?
#
loop_
_entity_poly.entity_id
_entity_poly.type
_entity_poly.pdbx_seq_one_letter_code
_entity_poly.pdbx_strand_id
1 'polypeptide(L)'
;MMQDGEKTREDMLDRAAYVYVTGQFPSHLRKHYTAVLRAITHYFRKPVAFDGRTGNIKLDDRVVEDLDLDKHPMVKEVRNKVAEGYFIQPSRGFGTRRPFWRVFMFKLQGEHMVDKITVQADGAVKKGWD
;
A
#
# COMPACT_ATOMS: atom_id res chain seq x y z
N MET A 1 -0.57 29.06 9.96
CA MET A 1 -0.11 28.12 11.02
C MET A 1 -1.04 26.87 11.12
N MET A 2 -1.58 26.37 9.99
CA MET A 2 -2.43 25.16 9.93
C MET A 2 -1.81 24.02 9.07
N GLN A 3 -0.63 24.23 8.48
CA GLN A 3 -0.03 23.29 7.51
C GLN A 3 0.52 21.98 8.11
N ASP A 4 0.94 21.97 9.37
CA ASP A 4 1.59 20.79 9.95
C ASP A 4 0.61 19.69 10.37
N GLY A 5 -0.60 20.07 10.80
CA GLY A 5 -1.65 19.12 11.22
C GLY A 5 -2.29 18.39 10.04
N GLU A 6 -2.58 19.11 8.96
CA GLU A 6 -3.19 18.57 7.75
C GLU A 6 -2.24 17.61 7.02
N LYS A 7 -0.98 18.02 6.86
CA LYS A 7 0.06 17.16 6.28
C LYS A 7 0.27 15.88 7.07
N THR A 8 0.19 15.94 8.40
CA THR A 8 0.32 14.76 9.28
C THR A 8 -0.85 13.78 9.10
N ARG A 9 -2.06 14.31 8.86
CA ARG A 9 -3.27 13.51 8.61
C ARG A 9 -3.19 12.82 7.25
N GLU A 10 -2.87 13.54 6.18
CA GLU A 10 -2.71 12.99 4.84
C GLU A 10 -1.62 11.91 4.81
N ASP A 11 -0.48 12.20 5.45
CA ASP A 11 0.60 11.23 5.61
C ASP A 11 0.12 9.93 6.29
N MET A 12 -0.68 10.04 7.35
CA MET A 12 -1.23 8.86 8.03
C MET A 12 -2.21 8.10 7.15
N LEU A 13 -3.05 8.82 6.40
CA LEU A 13 -4.01 8.24 5.47
C LEU A 13 -3.30 7.43 4.39
N ASP A 14 -2.28 8.00 3.75
CA ASP A 14 -1.48 7.28 2.72
C ASP A 14 -0.80 6.03 3.30
N ARG A 15 -0.32 6.10 4.55
CA ARG A 15 0.29 4.96 5.23
C ARG A 15 -0.72 3.86 5.54
N ALA A 16 -1.91 4.23 6.00
CA ALA A 16 -3.00 3.29 6.22
C ALA A 16 -3.43 2.66 4.89
N ALA A 17 -3.62 3.45 3.84
CA ALA A 17 -3.90 2.97 2.49
C ALA A 17 -2.83 2.00 1.98
N TYR A 18 -1.55 2.29 2.21
CA TYR A 18 -0.46 1.39 1.85
C TYR A 18 -0.54 0.04 2.57
N VAL A 19 -0.78 0.04 3.89
CA VAL A 19 -0.95 -1.19 4.67
C VAL A 19 -2.17 -1.96 4.21
N TYR A 20 -3.28 -1.27 3.97
CA TYR A 20 -4.53 -1.87 3.50
C TYR A 20 -4.34 -2.63 2.18
N VAL A 21 -3.61 -2.02 1.24
CA VAL A 21 -3.35 -2.60 -0.08
C VAL A 21 -2.34 -3.74 -0.03
N THR A 22 -1.21 -3.52 0.65
CA THR A 22 -0.03 -4.41 0.54
C THR A 22 0.06 -5.44 1.66
N GLY A 23 -0.73 -5.28 2.73
CA GLY A 23 -0.63 -6.07 3.94
C GLY A 23 0.71 -5.96 4.65
N GLN A 24 1.48 -4.88 4.44
CA GLN A 24 2.82 -4.68 5.00
C GLN A 24 3.01 -3.27 5.55
N PHE A 25 3.84 -3.15 6.60
CA PHE A 25 4.31 -1.82 7.02
C PHE A 25 5.29 -1.22 6.00
N PRO A 26 5.13 0.07 5.66
CA PRO A 26 6.13 0.79 4.88
C PRO A 26 7.45 0.90 5.68
N SER A 27 8.56 1.04 4.96
CA SER A 27 9.90 1.12 5.55
C SER A 27 10.19 2.53 6.08
N HIS A 28 11.00 2.64 7.13
CA HIS A 28 11.45 3.91 7.74
C HIS A 28 10.34 4.84 8.22
N LEU A 29 9.26 4.27 8.76
CA LEU A 29 8.31 5.04 9.55
C LEU A 29 8.99 5.63 10.78
N ARG A 30 8.74 6.92 11.06
CA ARG A 30 9.10 7.50 12.36
C ARG A 30 8.39 6.67 13.44
N LYS A 31 9.06 6.42 14.57
CA LYS A 31 8.57 5.55 15.65
C LYS A 31 7.11 5.80 16.03
N HIS A 32 6.69 7.07 16.05
CA HIS A 32 5.32 7.47 16.34
C HIS A 32 4.29 6.92 15.33
N TYR A 33 4.50 7.09 14.03
CA TYR A 33 3.60 6.57 12.98
C TYR A 33 3.52 5.04 13.02
N THR A 34 4.63 4.35 13.28
CA THR A 34 4.64 2.90 13.45
C THR A 34 3.79 2.45 14.62
N ALA A 35 3.86 3.17 15.75
CA ALA A 35 3.07 2.84 16.94
C ALA A 35 1.57 2.96 16.67
N VAL A 36 1.15 4.03 15.98
CA VAL A 36 -0.25 4.21 15.58
C VAL A 36 -0.71 3.08 14.67
N LEU A 37 0.01 2.82 13.56
CA LEU A 37 -0.36 1.75 12.63
C LEU A 37 -0.40 0.37 13.32
N ARG A 38 0.52 0.09 14.24
CA ARG A 38 0.50 -1.16 15.03
C ARG A 38 -0.71 -1.26 15.95
N ALA A 39 -1.21 -0.15 16.48
CA ALA A 39 -2.41 -0.15 17.34
C ALA A 39 -3.70 -0.43 16.55
N ILE A 40 -3.70 -0.13 15.25
CA ILE A 40 -4.87 -0.29 14.36
C ILE A 40 -4.74 -1.47 13.39
N THR A 41 -3.78 -2.38 13.62
CA THR A 41 -3.55 -3.54 12.75
C THR A 41 -3.47 -4.86 13.51
N HIS A 42 -3.76 -5.94 12.80
CA HIS A 42 -3.69 -7.31 13.30
C HIS A 42 -2.89 -8.19 12.34
N TYR A 43 -2.24 -9.21 12.90
CA TYR A 43 -1.49 -10.21 12.14
C TYR A 43 -2.37 -11.39 11.76
N PHE A 44 -2.26 -11.82 10.51
CA PHE A 44 -2.98 -12.96 9.95
C PHE A 44 -2.01 -14.03 9.48
N ARG A 45 -2.45 -15.30 9.48
CA ARG A 45 -1.62 -16.43 9.02
C ARG A 45 -1.53 -16.54 7.50
N LYS A 46 -2.53 -16.00 6.78
CA LYS A 46 -2.62 -16.04 5.32
C LYS A 46 -2.29 -14.66 4.75
N PRO A 47 -1.88 -14.59 3.47
CA PRO A 47 -1.73 -13.32 2.77
C PRO A 47 -3.01 -12.48 2.80
N VAL A 48 -2.86 -11.18 3.02
CA VAL A 48 -3.99 -10.22 3.09
C VAL A 48 -3.88 -9.05 2.12
N ALA A 49 -2.78 -8.95 1.36
CA ALA A 49 -2.69 -7.98 0.26
C ALA A 49 -3.82 -8.22 -0.77
N PHE A 50 -4.17 -7.19 -1.53
CA PHE A 50 -5.27 -7.27 -2.50
C PHE A 50 -5.06 -8.32 -3.59
N ASP A 51 -3.81 -8.63 -3.94
CA ASP A 51 -3.48 -9.69 -4.89
C ASP A 51 -3.50 -11.11 -4.29
N GLY A 52 -3.73 -11.23 -2.98
CA GLY A 52 -3.79 -12.50 -2.23
C GLY A 52 -2.45 -13.22 -2.10
N ARG A 53 -1.32 -12.60 -2.45
CA ARG A 53 -0.01 -13.28 -2.51
C ARG A 53 0.95 -12.88 -1.42
N THR A 54 0.83 -11.66 -0.91
CA THR A 54 1.81 -11.08 0.02
C THR A 54 1.15 -10.40 1.22
N GLY A 55 1.96 -10.02 2.19
CA GLY A 55 1.54 -9.25 3.36
C GLY A 55 0.70 -10.05 4.36
N ASN A 56 0.89 -9.82 5.65
CA ASN A 56 0.16 -10.55 6.70
C ASN A 56 -0.39 -9.62 7.78
N ILE A 57 -0.45 -8.32 7.50
CA ILE A 57 -0.93 -7.28 8.39
C ILE A 57 -2.21 -6.71 7.79
N LYS A 58 -3.33 -6.79 8.51
CA LYS A 58 -4.61 -6.20 8.10
C LYS A 58 -4.96 -5.07 9.05
N LEU A 59 -5.58 -4.00 8.55
CA LEU A 59 -6.20 -2.98 9.39
C LEU A 59 -7.47 -3.51 10.06
N ASP A 60 -7.83 -2.94 11.21
CA ASP A 60 -9.19 -3.09 11.77
C ASP A 60 -10.22 -2.58 10.76
N ASP A 61 -11.29 -3.34 10.54
CA ASP A 61 -12.33 -3.00 9.55
C ASP A 61 -12.99 -1.65 9.87
N ARG A 62 -13.13 -1.29 11.16
CA ARG A 62 -13.64 0.03 11.58
C ARG A 62 -12.75 1.17 11.10
N VAL A 63 -11.43 0.96 11.10
CA VAL A 63 -10.47 1.97 10.65
C VAL A 63 -10.50 2.13 9.14
N VAL A 64 -10.76 1.05 8.40
CA VAL A 64 -10.99 1.10 6.95
C VAL A 64 -12.21 1.96 6.63
N GLU A 65 -13.30 1.76 7.37
CA GLU A 65 -14.55 2.53 7.24
C GLU A 65 -14.37 4.00 7.65
N ASP A 66 -13.83 4.25 8.84
CA ASP A 66 -13.66 5.61 9.40
C ASP A 66 -12.74 6.49 8.54
N LEU A 67 -11.71 5.89 7.93
CA LEU A 67 -10.79 6.58 7.03
C LEU A 67 -11.24 6.56 5.57
N ASP A 68 -12.36 5.91 5.27
CA ASP A 68 -12.93 5.77 3.91
C ASP A 68 -11.88 5.27 2.91
N LEU A 69 -11.06 4.28 3.33
CA LEU A 69 -9.88 3.86 2.55
C LEU A 69 -10.27 3.28 1.19
N ASP A 70 -11.47 2.72 1.05
CA ASP A 70 -11.97 2.24 -0.23
C ASP A 70 -12.13 3.36 -1.28
N LYS A 71 -12.23 4.63 -0.86
CA LYS A 71 -12.25 5.78 -1.76
C LYS A 71 -10.88 6.39 -2.01
N HIS A 72 -9.84 5.94 -1.31
CA HIS A 72 -8.49 6.46 -1.50
C HIS A 72 -7.99 6.21 -2.93
N PRO A 73 -7.43 7.22 -3.64
CA PRO A 73 -7.04 7.08 -5.05
C PRO A 73 -6.09 5.89 -5.33
N MET A 74 -5.02 5.75 -4.54
CA MET A 74 -4.12 4.59 -4.61
C MET A 74 -4.85 3.25 -4.41
N VAL A 75 -5.78 3.15 -3.46
CA VAL A 75 -6.50 1.90 -3.15
C VAL A 75 -7.38 1.50 -4.34
N LYS A 76 -8.13 2.46 -4.88
CA LYS A 76 -8.98 2.24 -6.07
C LYS A 76 -8.15 1.78 -7.26
N GLU A 77 -7.05 2.47 -7.54
CA GLU A 77 -6.24 2.16 -8.70
C GLU A 77 -5.52 0.81 -8.56
N VAL A 78 -4.98 0.49 -7.38
CA VAL A 78 -4.38 -0.84 -7.16
C VAL A 78 -5.44 -1.94 -7.30
N ARG A 79 -6.65 -1.75 -6.77
CA ARG A 79 -7.76 -2.71 -6.94
C ARG A 79 -8.10 -2.92 -8.41
N ASN A 80 -8.17 -1.85 -9.20
CA ASN A 80 -8.39 -1.93 -10.65
C ASN A 80 -7.27 -2.72 -11.33
N LYS A 81 -6.00 -2.45 -11.00
CA LYS A 81 -4.86 -3.15 -11.58
C LYS A 81 -4.80 -4.63 -11.18
N VAL A 82 -5.15 -4.98 -9.95
CA VAL A 82 -5.30 -6.39 -9.55
C VAL A 82 -6.37 -7.09 -10.39
N ALA A 83 -7.51 -6.45 -10.63
CA ALA A 83 -8.55 -6.98 -11.52
C ALA A 83 -8.08 -7.13 -12.98
N GLU A 84 -7.17 -6.27 -13.44
CA GLU A 84 -6.50 -6.38 -14.75
C GLU A 84 -5.40 -7.46 -14.81
N GLY A 85 -5.16 -8.20 -13.71
CA GLY A 85 -4.17 -9.27 -13.61
C GLY A 85 -2.77 -8.82 -13.20
N TYR A 86 -2.61 -7.61 -12.64
CA TYR A 86 -1.37 -7.20 -12.00
C TYR A 86 -1.25 -7.79 -10.59
N PHE A 87 -0.01 -7.98 -10.17
CA PHE A 87 0.37 -8.44 -8.83
C PHE A 87 1.18 -7.36 -8.12
N ILE A 88 1.11 -7.36 -6.79
CA ILE A 88 1.82 -6.41 -5.95
C ILE A 88 3.26 -6.90 -5.75
N GLN A 89 4.23 -6.02 -6.00
CA GLN A 89 5.63 -6.25 -5.69
C GLN A 89 5.95 -5.60 -4.32
N PRO A 90 6.11 -6.39 -3.24
CA PRO A 90 6.28 -5.84 -1.89
C PRO A 90 7.62 -5.12 -1.68
N SER A 91 8.67 -5.49 -2.42
CA SER A 91 9.96 -4.80 -2.41
C SER A 91 10.68 -4.95 -3.74
N ARG A 92 11.56 -4.01 -4.09
CA ARG A 92 12.38 -4.08 -5.32
C ARG A 92 13.66 -4.91 -5.15
N GLY A 93 13.81 -5.61 -4.03
CA GLY A 93 15.01 -6.37 -3.67
C GLY A 93 15.45 -6.15 -2.23
N PHE A 94 16.51 -6.86 -1.82
CA PHE A 94 17.07 -6.77 -0.47
C PHE A 94 17.56 -5.35 -0.18
N GLY A 95 17.25 -4.82 1.00
CA GLY A 95 17.63 -3.45 1.40
C GLY A 95 16.85 -2.32 0.74
N THR A 96 15.90 -2.61 -0.17
CA THR A 96 15.10 -1.56 -0.81
C THR A 96 14.01 -1.03 0.12
N ARG A 97 13.81 0.29 0.10
CA ARG A 97 12.78 0.95 0.90
C ARG A 97 11.39 0.64 0.33
N ARG A 98 10.41 0.49 1.23
CA ARG A 98 8.98 0.46 0.95
C ARG A 98 8.36 1.82 1.24
N PRO A 99 8.39 2.77 0.29
CA PRO A 99 7.74 4.06 0.46
C PRO A 99 6.23 3.88 0.54
N PHE A 100 5.57 4.53 1.50
CA PHE A 100 4.12 4.45 1.65
C PHE A 100 3.37 5.16 0.51
N TRP A 101 3.99 6.15 -0.13
CA TRP A 101 3.39 6.96 -1.18
C TRP A 101 3.34 6.28 -2.56
N ARG A 102 3.78 5.02 -2.68
CA ARG A 102 3.68 4.27 -3.93
C ARG A 102 3.65 2.76 -3.74
N VAL A 103 2.93 2.07 -4.62
CA VAL A 103 2.84 0.61 -4.71
C VAL A 103 3.43 0.17 -6.04
N PHE A 104 4.41 -0.74 -5.98
CA PHE A 104 4.99 -1.34 -7.17
C PHE A 104 4.14 -2.54 -7.59
N MET A 105 3.85 -2.65 -8.88
CA MET A 105 3.08 -3.76 -9.42
C MET A 105 3.73 -4.28 -10.71
N PHE A 106 3.43 -5.53 -11.04
CA PHE A 106 3.86 -6.18 -12.27
C PHE A 106 2.78 -7.07 -12.85
N LYS A 107 2.86 -7.36 -14.15
CA LYS A 107 1.98 -8.30 -14.83
C LYS A 107 2.79 -9.44 -15.42
N LEU A 108 2.26 -10.66 -15.32
CA LEU A 108 2.86 -11.86 -15.90
C LEU A 108 2.09 -12.31 -17.14
N GLN A 109 2.80 -12.92 -18.09
CA GLN A 109 2.25 -13.75 -19.15
C GLN A 109 2.96 -15.10 -19.09
N GLY A 110 2.25 -16.13 -18.63
CA GLY A 110 2.89 -17.38 -18.16
C GLY A 110 3.80 -17.08 -16.97
N GLU A 111 5.07 -17.45 -17.08
CA GLU A 111 6.09 -17.21 -16.04
C GLU A 111 6.88 -15.90 -16.27
N HIS A 112 6.68 -15.24 -17.41
CA HIS A 112 7.44 -14.06 -17.78
C HIS A 112 6.75 -12.77 -17.37
N MET A 113 7.50 -11.86 -16.78
CA MET A 113 7.03 -10.51 -16.48
C MET A 113 7.00 -9.67 -17.75
N VAL A 114 5.81 -9.20 -18.12
CA VAL A 114 5.55 -8.43 -19.35
C VAL A 114 5.33 -6.95 -19.10
N ASP A 115 5.00 -6.56 -17.87
CA ASP A 115 4.82 -5.16 -17.53
C ASP A 115 5.19 -4.86 -16.06
N LYS A 116 5.58 -3.62 -15.81
CA LYS A 116 5.88 -3.06 -14.49
C LYS A 116 5.29 -1.66 -14.42
N ILE A 117 4.56 -1.41 -13.34
CA ILE A 117 4.01 -0.09 -13.05
C ILE A 117 4.24 0.28 -11.60
N THR A 118 4.09 1.57 -11.34
CA THR A 118 4.03 2.14 -10.00
C THR A 118 2.75 2.93 -9.87
N VAL A 119 1.92 2.59 -8.90
CA VAL A 119 0.74 3.38 -8.51
C VAL A 119 1.17 4.32 -7.37
N GLN A 120 0.93 5.62 -7.53
CA GLN A 120 1.26 6.64 -6.51
C GLN A 120 0.08 6.84 -5.52
N ALA A 121 0.32 7.56 -4.42
CA ALA A 121 -0.70 7.88 -3.41
C ALA A 121 -1.94 8.56 -4.00
N ASP A 122 -1.74 9.47 -4.96
CA ASP A 122 -2.78 10.18 -5.72
C ASP A 122 -3.48 9.31 -6.77
N GLY A 123 -3.13 8.03 -6.90
CA GLY A 123 -3.67 7.10 -7.88
C GLY A 123 -3.02 7.19 -9.26
N ALA A 124 -2.06 8.09 -9.48
CA ALA A 124 -1.37 8.17 -10.76
C ALA A 124 -0.55 6.91 -11.05
N VAL A 125 -0.65 6.41 -12.29
CA VAL A 125 0.10 5.24 -12.75
C VAL A 125 1.32 5.68 -13.55
N LYS A 126 2.50 5.25 -13.13
CA LYS A 126 3.76 5.43 -13.86
C LYS A 126 4.25 4.09 -14.40
N LYS A 127 4.84 4.12 -15.60
CA LYS A 127 5.55 2.96 -16.16
C LYS A 127 6.85 2.72 -15.41
N GLY A 128 7.19 1.46 -15.21
CA GLY A 128 8.40 1.05 -14.50
C GLY A 128 8.34 1.25 -12.99
N TRP A 129 9.48 1.04 -12.34
CA TRP A 129 9.65 1.13 -10.89
C TRP A 129 10.69 2.17 -10.45
N ASP A 130 11.15 3.00 -11.38
CA ASP A 130 12.16 4.03 -11.15
C ASP A 130 11.51 5.35 -10.69
#